data_AF-A0A9E3QY80-F1
#
_entry.id   AF-A0A9E3QY80-F1
#
_cell.length_a   1.000
_cell.length_b   1.000
_cell.length_c   1.000
_cell.angle_alpha   90.00
_cell.angle_beta   90.00
_cell.angle_gamma   90.00
#
_symmetry.space_group_name_H-M   'P 1'
#
loop_
_entity.id
_entity.type
_entity.pdbx_description
1 polymer ?
#
loop_
_entity_poly.entity_id
_entity_poly.type
_entity_poly.pdbx_seq_one_letter_code
_entity_poly.pdbx_strand_id
1 'polypeptide(L)'
;MIRFALPLAALLLAACPKATPVNVAGTDDEQMDQLSAQLEEVKSRQDVSCQDACGMKSKVSSLSSAVCELAGKHTDRDDFQKHCISAQEELAKLNDSCSSCNK
;
A
#
# COMPACT_ATOMS: atom_id res chain seq x y z
N MET A 1 1.69 -49.61 -8.15
CA MET A 1 1.63 -48.73 -6.96
C MET A 1 2.44 -47.47 -7.29
N ILE A 2 1.77 -46.43 -7.79
CA ILE A 2 2.43 -45.21 -8.27
C ILE A 2 2.48 -44.20 -7.11
N ARG A 3 3.70 -43.90 -6.66
CA ARG A 3 4.02 -42.86 -5.67
C ARG A 3 3.93 -41.49 -6.35
N PHE A 4 2.89 -40.73 -6.05
CA PHE A 4 2.86 -39.30 -6.35
C PHE A 4 3.44 -38.53 -5.15
N ALA A 5 4.62 -37.95 -5.38
CA ALA A 5 5.20 -36.94 -4.51
C ALA A 5 4.54 -35.59 -4.84
N LEU A 6 3.95 -34.94 -3.84
CA LEU A 6 3.60 -33.52 -3.86
C LEU A 6 4.12 -32.90 -2.55
N PRO A 7 5.10 -31.99 -2.59
CA PRO A 7 5.48 -31.27 -1.38
C PRO A 7 4.41 -30.21 -1.12
N LEU A 8 3.62 -30.43 -0.07
CA LEU A 8 2.68 -29.47 0.48
C LEU A 8 3.50 -28.36 1.17
N ALA A 9 3.97 -27.40 0.38
CA ALA A 9 4.53 -26.14 0.88
C ALA A 9 3.37 -25.26 1.39
N ALA A 10 2.77 -25.66 2.50
CA ALA A 10 1.76 -24.89 3.19
C ALA A 10 2.39 -24.19 4.41
N LEU A 11 2.58 -22.88 4.25
CA LEU A 11 2.35 -21.89 5.31
C LEU A 11 3.02 -22.20 6.65
N LEU A 12 4.34 -22.00 6.70
CA LEU A 12 4.95 -21.46 7.91
C LEU A 12 4.41 -20.03 8.09
N LEU A 13 3.23 -19.89 8.68
CA LEU A 13 2.89 -18.70 9.44
C LEU A 13 3.93 -18.63 10.55
N ALA A 14 5.02 -17.92 10.27
CA ALA A 14 5.94 -17.47 11.28
C ALA A 14 5.12 -16.77 12.36
N ALA A 15 4.95 -17.43 13.50
CA ALA A 15 4.61 -16.80 14.75
C ALA A 15 5.76 -15.84 15.08
N CYS A 16 5.72 -14.66 14.47
CA CYS A 16 6.58 -13.55 14.79
C CYS A 16 6.11 -13.03 16.15
N PRO A 17 6.92 -13.09 17.22
CA PRO A 17 6.56 -12.48 18.48
C PRO A 17 6.54 -10.97 18.25
N LYS A 18 5.35 -10.43 17.91
CA LYS A 18 5.15 -9.01 17.71
C LYS A 18 5.24 -8.38 19.09
N ALA A 19 6.44 -7.89 19.43
CA ALA A 19 6.62 -6.95 20.52
C ALA A 19 5.59 -5.84 20.29
N THR A 20 4.58 -5.76 21.14
CA THR A 20 3.57 -4.72 21.11
C THR A 20 4.28 -3.43 21.51
N PRO A 21 4.55 -2.50 20.57
CA PRO A 21 4.85 -1.15 21.02
C PRO A 21 3.59 -0.67 21.73
N VAL A 22 3.80 0.01 22.85
CA VAL A 22 2.77 0.76 23.56
C VAL A 22 2.38 1.90 22.61
N ASN A 23 1.55 1.59 21.61
CA ASN A 23 1.16 2.55 20.62
C ASN A 23 0.02 3.37 21.19
N VAL A 24 0.25 4.67 21.30
CA VAL A 24 -0.77 5.62 21.67
C VAL A 24 -1.76 5.59 20.51
N ALA A 25 -2.98 5.11 20.74
CA ALA A 25 -3.95 4.83 19.67
C ALA A 25 -4.15 5.98 18.66
N GLY A 26 -3.85 7.23 19.05
CA GLY A 26 -3.90 8.39 18.16
C GLY A 26 -2.73 8.56 17.18
N THR A 27 -1.55 7.99 17.45
CA THR A 27 -0.37 8.23 16.59
C THR A 27 -0.47 7.48 15.26
N ASP A 28 -1.04 6.29 15.22
CA ASP A 28 -1.23 5.55 13.97
C ASP A 28 -2.35 6.15 13.13
N ASP A 29 -3.43 6.60 13.76
CA ASP A 29 -4.52 7.30 13.08
C ASP A 29 -4.00 8.63 12.48
N GLU A 30 -3.20 9.41 13.23
CA GLU A 30 -2.54 10.63 12.73
C GLU A 30 -1.58 10.33 11.56
N GLN A 31 -0.85 9.22 11.61
CA GLN A 31 0.01 8.79 10.51
C GLN A 31 -0.81 8.42 9.26
N MET A 32 -1.92 7.71 9.42
CA MET A 32 -2.82 7.38 8.31
C MET A 32 -3.42 8.64 7.67
N ASP A 33 -3.83 9.62 8.49
CA ASP A 33 -4.35 10.91 8.01
C ASP A 33 -3.28 11.70 7.25
N GLN A 34 -2.05 11.75 7.77
CA GLN A 34 -0.92 12.41 7.10
C GLN A 34 -0.55 11.74 5.78
N LEU A 35 -0.54 10.40 5.72
CA LEU A 35 -0.27 9.66 4.50
C LEU A 35 -1.38 9.87 3.46
N SER A 36 -2.64 9.87 3.91
CA SER A 36 -3.81 10.14 3.06
C SER A 36 -3.78 11.56 2.50
N ALA A 37 -3.46 12.56 3.34
CA ALA A 37 -3.32 13.95 2.90
C ALA A 37 -2.21 14.12 1.86
N GLN A 38 -1.06 13.45 2.04
CA GLN A 38 0.01 13.46 1.06
C GLN A 38 -0.39 12.78 -0.25
N LEU A 39 -1.15 11.68 -0.18
CA LEU A 39 -1.66 10.99 -1.37
C LEU A 39 -2.62 11.90 -2.15
N GLU A 40 -3.54 12.58 -1.47
CA GLU A 40 -4.48 13.53 -2.08
C GLU A 40 -3.77 14.77 -2.64
N GLU A 41 -2.73 15.29 -1.97
CA GLU A 41 -1.91 16.35 -2.53
C GLU A 41 -1.25 15.90 -3.84
N VAL A 42 -0.64 14.71 -3.86
CA VAL A 42 -0.01 14.18 -5.07
C VAL A 42 -1.05 13.95 -6.16
N LYS A 43 -2.24 13.47 -5.83
CA LYS A 43 -3.37 13.30 -6.77
C LYS A 43 -3.83 14.61 -7.37
N SER A 44 -3.95 15.67 -6.57
CA SER A 44 -4.27 17.02 -7.08
C SER A 44 -3.21 17.55 -8.05
N ARG A 45 -1.98 17.06 -7.92
CA ARG A 45 -0.84 17.36 -8.79
C ARG A 45 -0.62 16.32 -9.90
N GLN A 46 -1.50 15.33 -10.07
CA GLN A 46 -1.40 14.39 -11.20
C GLN A 46 -2.09 14.91 -12.47
N ASP A 47 -2.89 15.97 -12.36
CA ASP A 47 -3.61 16.62 -13.47
C ASP A 47 -2.72 17.52 -14.36
N VAL A 48 -1.39 17.41 -14.20
CA VAL A 48 -0.37 18.10 -15.00
C VAL A 48 0.21 17.17 -16.08
N SER A 49 1.23 17.63 -16.80
CA SER A 49 1.84 16.91 -17.92
C SER A 49 2.15 15.47 -17.55
N CYS A 50 2.03 14.57 -18.52
CA CYS A 50 2.18 13.15 -18.22
C CYS A 50 3.59 12.78 -17.73
N GLN A 51 4.60 13.58 -18.09
CA GLN A 51 5.95 13.43 -17.58
C GLN A 51 6.02 13.71 -16.06
N ASP A 52 5.26 14.70 -15.58
CA ASP A 52 5.15 15.02 -14.15
C ASP A 52 4.38 13.94 -13.38
N ALA A 53 3.27 13.45 -13.94
CA ALA A 53 2.50 12.35 -13.37
C ALA A 53 3.36 11.08 -13.21
N CYS A 54 4.21 10.77 -14.20
CA CYS A 54 5.13 9.63 -14.13
C CYS A 54 6.30 9.85 -13.19
N GLY A 55 6.77 11.09 -13.04
CA GLY A 55 7.73 11.45 -12.01
C GLY A 55 7.20 11.21 -10.59
N MET A 56 5.89 11.37 -10.38
CA MET A 56 5.23 11.16 -9.09
C MET A 56 4.99 9.68 -8.74
N LYS A 57 5.15 8.75 -9.70
CA LYS A 57 4.89 7.31 -9.50
C LYS A 57 5.67 6.71 -8.34
N SER A 58 6.96 7.04 -8.21
CA SER A 58 7.80 6.54 -7.11
C SER A 58 7.30 7.03 -5.74
N LYS A 59 6.83 8.28 -5.68
CA LYS A 59 6.27 8.89 -4.47
C LYS A 59 4.93 8.25 -4.10
N VAL A 60 4.01 8.07 -5.05
CA VAL A 60 2.72 7.38 -4.82
C VAL A 60 2.95 5.92 -4.41
N SER A 61 3.90 5.23 -5.06
CA SER A 61 4.27 3.86 -4.71
C SER A 61 4.81 3.75 -3.28
N SER A 62 5.65 4.70 -2.86
CA SER A 62 6.17 4.74 -1.48
C SER A 62 5.07 5.03 -0.46
N LEU A 63 4.17 5.98 -0.75
CA LEU A 63 3.03 6.31 0.12
C LEU A 63 2.06 5.13 0.24
N SER A 64 1.70 4.52 -0.89
CA SER A 64 0.86 3.31 -0.92
C SER A 64 1.47 2.17 -0.10
N SER A 65 2.78 1.94 -0.23
CA SER A 65 3.48 0.92 0.56
C SER A 65 3.44 1.22 2.06
N ALA A 66 3.64 2.49 2.45
CA ALA A 66 3.60 2.90 3.86
C ALA A 66 2.19 2.74 4.47
N VAL A 67 1.14 3.14 3.73
CA VAL A 67 -0.26 2.97 4.13
C VAL A 67 -0.59 1.48 4.30
N CYS A 68 -0.15 0.64 3.36
CA CYS A 68 -0.38 -0.80 3.43
C CYS A 68 0.43 -1.50 4.52
N GLU A 69 1.65 -1.04 4.82
CA GLU A 69 2.44 -1.54 5.95
C GLU A 69 1.76 -1.19 7.28
N LEU A 70 1.22 0.02 7.40
CA LEU A 70 0.47 0.45 8.58
C LEU A 70 -0.84 -0.35 8.70
N ALA A 71 -1.58 -0.53 7.61
CA ALA A 71 -2.75 -1.40 7.59
C ALA A 71 -2.42 -2.86 7.95
N GLY A 72 -1.26 -3.38 7.54
CA GLY A 72 -0.78 -4.70 7.93
C GLY A 72 -0.39 -4.81 9.41
N LYS A 73 -0.15 -3.69 10.10
CA LYS A 73 0.04 -3.65 11.56
C LYS A 73 -1.30 -3.66 12.32
N HIS A 74 -2.39 -3.23 11.67
CA HIS A 74 -3.74 -3.14 12.21
C HIS A 74 -4.74 -3.94 11.36
N THR A 75 -4.54 -5.26 11.31
CA THR A 75 -5.40 -6.17 10.51
C THR A 75 -6.82 -6.31 11.05
N ASP A 76 -7.06 -5.85 12.27
CA ASP A 76 -8.36 -5.76 12.93
C ASP A 76 -9.15 -4.50 12.54
N ARG A 77 -8.51 -3.56 11.82
CA ARG A 77 -9.08 -2.27 11.40
C ARG A 77 -9.41 -2.27 9.91
N ASP A 78 -10.68 -2.51 9.60
CA ASP A 78 -11.20 -2.53 8.22
C ASP A 78 -11.01 -1.20 7.48
N ASP A 79 -11.03 -0.08 8.21
CA ASP A 79 -10.77 1.25 7.67
C ASP A 79 -9.35 1.37 7.11
N PHE A 80 -8.34 0.89 7.84
CA PHE A 80 -6.95 0.94 7.39
C PHE A 80 -6.74 0.08 6.13
N GLN A 81 -7.40 -1.09 6.08
CA GLN A 81 -7.40 -1.94 4.89
C GLN A 81 -8.01 -1.23 3.67
N LYS A 82 -9.11 -0.48 3.84
CA LYS A 82 -9.71 0.34 2.77
C LYS A 82 -8.74 1.41 2.26
N HIS A 83 -8.06 2.12 3.15
CA HIS A 83 -7.05 3.11 2.75
C HIS A 83 -5.90 2.50 1.95
N CYS A 84 -5.43 1.31 2.33
CA CYS A 84 -4.42 0.57 1.57
C CYS A 84 -4.91 0.20 0.16
N ILE A 85 -6.14 -0.31 0.04
CA ILE A 85 -6.74 -0.64 -1.26
C ILE A 85 -6.86 0.61 -2.13
N SER A 86 -7.42 1.70 -1.60
CA SER A 86 -7.55 2.95 -2.36
C SER A 86 -6.20 3.51 -2.80
N ALA A 87 -5.16 3.45 -1.95
CA ALA A 87 -3.83 3.90 -2.33
C ALA A 87 -3.20 3.03 -3.45
N GLN A 88 -3.46 1.71 -3.44
CA GLN A 88 -3.03 0.81 -4.52
C GLN A 88 -3.79 1.06 -5.83
N GLU A 89 -5.08 1.34 -5.77
CA GLU A 89 -5.88 1.69 -6.95
C GLU A 89 -5.36 2.99 -7.60
N GLU A 90 -5.02 4.00 -6.82
CA GLU A 90 -4.44 5.24 -7.33
C GLU A 90 -3.06 5.00 -7.97
N LEU A 91 -2.23 4.13 -7.40
CA LEU A 91 -0.97 3.71 -8.02
C LEU A 91 -1.18 3.00 -9.35
N ALA A 92 -2.19 2.12 -9.45
CA ALA A 92 -2.53 1.41 -10.68
C ALA A 92 -3.00 2.39 -11.76
N LYS A 93 -3.90 3.32 -11.44
CA LYS A 93 -4.36 4.38 -12.35
C LYS A 93 -3.17 5.19 -12.89
N LEU A 94 -2.28 5.63 -12.01
CA LEU A 94 -1.10 6.40 -12.40
C LEU A 94 -0.16 5.59 -13.29
N ASN A 95 0.02 4.30 -13.01
CA ASN A 95 0.81 3.41 -13.84
C ASN A 95 0.22 3.22 -15.24
N ASP A 96 -1.10 3.09 -15.35
CA ASP A 96 -1.82 2.97 -16.61
C ASP A 96 -1.75 4.28 -17.42
N SER A 97 -1.97 5.43 -16.77
CA SER A 97 -1.80 6.75 -17.37
C SER A 97 -0.38 6.93 -17.93
N CYS A 98 0.63 6.57 -17.16
CA CYS A 98 2.02 6.62 -17.61
C CYS A 98 2.34 5.71 -18.79
N SER A 99 1.81 4.49 -18.76
CA SER A 99 1.97 3.52 -19.85
C SER A 99 1.28 4.03 -21.12
N SER A 100 0.18 4.75 -20.98
CA SER A 100 -0.56 5.34 -22.11
C SER A 100 0.12 6.55 -22.73
N CYS A 101 0.89 7.33 -21.97
CA CYS A 101 1.57 8.52 -22.46
C CYS A 101 2.88 8.26 -23.18
N ASN A 102 3.44 7.05 -23.01
CA ASN A 102 4.65 6.61 -23.72
C ASN A 102 4.31 5.92 -25.06
N LYS A 103 3.10 6.16 -25.58
CA LYS A 103 2.53 5.51 -26.76
C LYS A 103 2.30 6.51 -27.88
#